data_AF-A0A7J3NNJ5-F1
#
_entry.id   AF-A0A7J3NNJ5-F1
#
_cell.length_a   1.000
_cell.length_b   1.000
_cell.length_c   1.000
_cell.angle_alpha   90.00
_cell.angle_beta   90.00
_cell.angle_gamma   90.00
#
_symmetry.space_group_name_H-M   'P 1'
#
loop_
_entity.id
_entity.type
_entity.pdbx_description
1 polymer ?
#
loop_
_entity_poly.entity_id
_entity_poly.type
_entity_poly.pdbx_seq_one_letter_code
_entity_poly.pdbx_strand_id
1 'polypeptide(L)'
;MGEPEGRMEALRILEAKLEKQGEEIKRQKARIEELEREVEEWRTRFDAARREREGEVKRLEKVLDSMEEASREKKKLEMMLEEEKLKLRRLEEDKRLSEEMLQAEISRLKGEILAKEERIGELGGEVEYLRKKVSSLEEERKRLEELLSSLEKLIEGDINYKPYFILKSIGRCKVTDLYKTMGVSEGQVKLVLARMERMGIVRLNGDEVRLNEDLFGGKSG
;
A
#
# COMPACT_ATOMS: atom_id res chain seq x y z
N MET A 1 3.67 -149.69 -33.03
CA MET A 1 4.47 -148.83 -33.93
C MET A 1 3.64 -147.59 -34.29
N GLY A 2 3.67 -146.54 -33.45
CA GLY A 2 2.84 -145.34 -33.66
C GLY A 2 3.21 -144.16 -32.73
N GLU A 3 4.45 -144.11 -32.23
CA GLU A 3 4.95 -143.10 -31.29
C GLU A 3 5.93 -142.03 -31.85
N PRO A 4 6.45 -142.08 -33.11
CA PRO A 4 7.25 -140.99 -33.66
C PRO A 4 6.43 -139.76 -34.11
N GLU A 5 5.24 -139.98 -34.67
CA GLU A 5 4.45 -138.93 -35.36
C GLU A 5 3.79 -137.94 -34.39
N GLY A 6 3.15 -138.43 -33.31
CA GLY A 6 2.53 -137.55 -32.31
C GLY A 6 3.54 -136.71 -31.51
N ARG A 7 4.77 -137.21 -31.32
CA ARG A 7 5.87 -136.44 -30.72
C ARG A 7 6.39 -135.37 -31.67
N MET A 8 6.48 -135.67 -32.96
CA MET A 8 6.91 -134.72 -33.99
C MET A 8 5.88 -133.59 -34.18
N GLU A 9 4.59 -133.89 -34.06
CA GLU A 9 3.52 -132.89 -34.15
C GLU A 9 3.44 -132.00 -32.89
N ALA A 10 3.63 -132.56 -31.70
CA ALA A 10 3.76 -131.78 -30.46
C ALA A 10 4.99 -130.84 -30.49
N LEU A 11 6.12 -131.30 -31.03
CA LEU A 11 7.31 -130.47 -31.22
C LEU A 11 7.05 -129.32 -32.20
N ARG A 12 6.39 -129.57 -33.34
CA ARG A 12 6.00 -128.50 -34.28
C ARG A 12 5.09 -127.44 -33.65
N ILE A 13 4.13 -127.86 -32.83
CA ILE A 13 3.22 -126.92 -32.14
C ILE A 13 3.99 -126.07 -31.12
N LEU A 14 4.96 -126.67 -30.40
CA LEU A 14 5.81 -125.94 -29.47
C LEU A 14 6.75 -124.98 -30.18
N GLU A 15 7.36 -125.39 -31.30
CA GLU A 15 8.19 -124.53 -32.15
C GLU A 15 7.40 -123.33 -32.68
N ALA A 16 6.19 -123.56 -33.21
CA ALA A 16 5.33 -122.48 -33.70
C ALA A 16 4.86 -121.53 -32.57
N LYS A 17 4.64 -122.03 -31.35
CA LYS A 17 4.35 -121.19 -30.17
C LYS A 17 5.57 -120.37 -29.75
N LEU A 18 6.74 -120.99 -29.77
CA LEU A 18 8.01 -120.34 -29.41
C LEU A 18 8.37 -119.23 -30.41
N GLU A 19 8.12 -119.46 -31.70
CA GLU A 19 8.27 -118.47 -32.76
C GLU A 19 7.32 -117.29 -32.57
N LYS A 20 6.02 -117.54 -32.33
CA LYS A 20 5.02 -116.49 -32.04
C LYS A 20 5.37 -115.67 -30.80
N GLN A 21 5.82 -116.33 -29.73
CA GLN A 21 6.28 -115.64 -28.52
C GLN A 21 7.55 -114.83 -28.78
N GLY A 22 8.47 -115.33 -29.60
CA GLY A 22 9.66 -114.61 -30.03
C GLY A 22 9.35 -113.35 -30.83
N GLU A 23 8.37 -113.40 -31.74
CA GLU A 23 7.87 -112.24 -32.47
C GLU A 23 7.17 -111.22 -31.56
N GLU A 24 6.37 -111.70 -30.61
CA GLU A 24 5.70 -110.85 -29.63
C GLU A 24 6.71 -110.12 -28.74
N ILE A 25 7.75 -110.82 -28.26
CA ILE A 25 8.85 -110.20 -27.49
C ILE A 25 9.58 -109.15 -28.32
N LYS A 26 9.84 -109.41 -29.62
CA LYS A 26 10.46 -108.41 -30.50
C LYS A 26 9.58 -107.17 -30.66
N ARG A 27 8.27 -107.35 -30.84
CA ARG A 27 7.30 -106.24 -30.94
C ARG A 27 7.24 -105.43 -29.64
N GLN A 28 7.19 -106.11 -28.49
CA GLN A 28 7.20 -105.46 -27.18
C GLN A 28 8.51 -104.71 -26.91
N LYS A 29 9.67 -105.27 -27.27
CA LYS A 29 10.96 -104.57 -27.17
C LYS A 29 10.99 -103.30 -27.99
N ALA A 30 10.56 -103.35 -29.26
CA ALA A 30 10.48 -102.17 -30.11
C ALA A 30 9.54 -101.09 -29.52
N ARG A 31 8.40 -101.51 -28.94
CA ARG A 31 7.47 -100.59 -28.28
C ARG A 31 8.05 -99.97 -27.01
N ILE A 32 8.82 -100.73 -26.23
CA ILE A 32 9.52 -100.20 -25.05
C ILE A 32 10.53 -99.13 -25.47
N GLU A 33 11.36 -99.40 -26.48
CA GLU A 33 12.34 -98.43 -26.99
C GLU A 33 11.68 -97.13 -27.51
N GLU A 34 10.52 -97.24 -28.17
CA GLU A 34 9.74 -96.10 -28.61
C GLU A 34 9.20 -95.28 -27.42
N LEU A 35 8.61 -95.95 -26.43
CA LEU A 35 8.11 -95.31 -25.21
C LEU A 35 9.23 -94.66 -24.39
N GLU A 36 10.40 -95.28 -24.32
CA GLU A 36 11.58 -94.71 -23.66
C GLU A 36 12.03 -93.41 -24.35
N ARG A 37 12.02 -93.37 -25.69
CA ARG A 37 12.28 -92.13 -26.45
C ARG A 37 11.23 -91.06 -26.17
N GLU A 38 9.95 -91.42 -26.20
CA GLU A 38 8.87 -90.47 -25.88
C GLU A 38 9.02 -89.90 -24.47
N VAL A 39 9.33 -90.75 -23.48
CA VAL A 39 9.54 -90.31 -22.09
C VAL A 39 10.72 -89.33 -22.00
N GLU A 40 11.81 -89.58 -22.70
CA GLU A 40 12.96 -88.67 -22.69
C GLU A 40 12.65 -87.33 -23.38
N GLU A 41 11.88 -87.36 -24.48
CA GLU A 41 11.37 -86.13 -25.10
C GLU A 41 10.43 -85.36 -24.16
N TRP A 42 9.53 -86.04 -23.46
CA TRP A 42 8.65 -85.40 -22.49
C TRP A 42 9.42 -84.80 -21.31
N ARG A 43 10.46 -85.49 -20.82
CA ARG A 43 11.35 -84.98 -19.77
C ARG A 43 12.05 -83.70 -20.21
N THR A 44 12.67 -83.71 -21.39
CA THR A 44 13.37 -82.52 -21.90
C THR A 44 12.43 -81.34 -22.14
N ARG A 45 11.23 -81.58 -22.69
CA ARG A 45 10.19 -80.55 -22.84
C ARG A 45 9.70 -80.00 -21.50
N PHE A 46 9.47 -80.88 -20.52
CA PHE A 46 9.06 -80.48 -19.18
C PHE A 46 10.12 -79.61 -18.50
N ASP A 47 11.39 -80.00 -18.58
CA ASP A 47 12.50 -79.23 -18.02
C ASP A 47 12.68 -77.88 -18.71
N ALA A 48 12.48 -77.80 -20.03
CA ALA A 48 12.50 -76.54 -20.76
C ALA A 48 11.37 -75.60 -20.29
N ALA A 49 10.14 -76.10 -20.25
CA ALA A 49 8.98 -75.35 -19.78
C ALA A 49 9.13 -74.90 -18.32
N ARG A 50 9.72 -75.75 -17.46
CA ARG A 50 10.02 -75.41 -16.07
C ARG A 50 11.01 -74.24 -15.98
N ARG A 51 12.11 -74.26 -16.73
CA ARG A 51 13.10 -73.18 -16.74
C ARG A 51 12.52 -71.87 -17.27
N GLU A 52 11.69 -71.95 -18.31
CA GLU A 52 10.98 -70.78 -18.84
C GLU A 52 10.09 -70.16 -17.77
N ARG A 53 9.27 -70.97 -17.09
CA ARG A 53 8.39 -70.50 -16.02
C ARG A 53 9.15 -69.94 -14.82
N GLU A 54 10.27 -70.54 -14.43
CA GLU A 54 11.16 -69.98 -13.40
C GLU A 54 11.74 -68.62 -13.83
N GLY A 55 12.04 -68.44 -15.12
CA GLY A 55 12.48 -67.17 -15.68
C GLY A 55 11.38 -66.10 -15.68
N GLU A 56 10.14 -66.48 -16.03
CA GLU A 56 8.97 -65.61 -15.98
C GLU A 56 8.66 -65.16 -14.56
N VAL A 57 8.70 -66.07 -13.57
CA VAL A 57 8.48 -65.75 -12.16
C VAL A 57 9.47 -64.67 -11.70
N LYS A 58 10.77 -64.82 -12.00
CA LYS A 58 11.78 -63.81 -11.66
C LYS A 58 11.55 -62.46 -12.34
N ARG A 59 10.99 -62.44 -13.55
CA ARG A 59 10.62 -61.18 -14.23
C ARG A 59 9.43 -60.53 -13.53
N LEU A 60 8.42 -61.31 -13.15
CA LEU A 60 7.24 -60.84 -12.43
C LEU A 60 7.60 -60.28 -11.05
N GLU A 61 8.51 -60.94 -10.32
CA GLU A 61 9.03 -60.44 -9.04
C GLU A 61 9.66 -59.06 -9.19
N LYS A 62 10.54 -58.87 -10.19
CA LYS A 62 11.16 -57.56 -10.46
C LYS A 62 10.13 -56.48 -10.82
N VAL A 63 9.12 -56.84 -11.61
CA VAL A 63 8.04 -55.90 -11.96
C VAL A 63 7.25 -55.53 -10.72
N LEU A 64 6.93 -56.49 -9.85
CA LEU A 64 6.23 -56.24 -8.60
C LEU A 64 7.01 -55.28 -7.71
N ASP A 65 8.32 -55.50 -7.51
CA ASP A 65 9.18 -54.61 -6.73
C ASP A 65 9.15 -53.17 -7.28
N SER A 66 9.32 -53.01 -8.61
CA SER A 66 9.27 -51.69 -9.25
C SER A 66 7.90 -51.01 -9.11
N MET A 67 6.81 -51.79 -9.14
CA MET A 67 5.46 -51.28 -8.97
C MET A 67 5.20 -50.83 -7.52
N GLU A 68 5.74 -51.55 -6.54
CA GLU A 68 5.69 -51.13 -5.14
C GLU A 68 6.48 -49.84 -4.90
N GLU A 69 7.67 -49.71 -5.47
CA GLU A 69 8.47 -48.50 -5.40
C GLU A 69 7.73 -47.31 -6.01
N ALA A 70 7.22 -47.46 -7.24
CA ALA A 70 6.41 -46.43 -7.90
C ALA A 70 5.16 -46.05 -7.09
N SER A 71 4.51 -47.03 -6.44
CA SER A 71 3.36 -46.78 -5.57
C SER A 71 3.74 -45.97 -4.32
N ARG A 72 4.90 -46.23 -3.72
CA ARG A 72 5.43 -45.45 -2.58
C ARG A 72 5.77 -44.02 -3.01
N GLU A 73 6.41 -43.84 -4.15
CA GLU A 73 6.73 -42.51 -4.70
C GLU A 73 5.48 -41.70 -5.01
N LYS A 74 4.49 -42.33 -5.67
CA LYS A 74 3.20 -41.70 -5.95
C LYS A 74 2.56 -41.15 -4.67
N LYS A 75 2.50 -41.94 -3.60
CA LYS A 75 1.94 -41.49 -2.31
C LYS A 75 2.70 -40.30 -1.72
N LYS A 76 4.04 -40.28 -1.81
CA LYS A 76 4.85 -39.14 -1.35
C LYS A 76 4.54 -37.88 -2.15
N LEU A 77 4.46 -37.99 -3.48
CA LEU A 77 4.14 -36.87 -4.36
C LEU A 77 2.71 -36.34 -4.11
N GLU A 78 1.75 -37.23 -3.86
CA GLU A 78 0.38 -36.84 -3.48
C GLU A 78 0.35 -36.03 -2.17
N MET A 79 1.12 -36.45 -1.16
CA MET A 79 1.24 -35.69 0.10
C MET A 79 1.87 -34.30 -0.13
N MET A 80 2.98 -34.25 -0.87
CA MET A 80 3.65 -32.96 -1.18
C MET A 80 2.73 -32.02 -1.97
N LEU A 81 1.97 -32.56 -2.93
CA LEU A 81 1.02 -31.78 -3.71
C LEU A 81 -0.08 -31.17 -2.83
N GLU A 82 -0.58 -31.92 -1.85
CA GLU A 82 -1.61 -31.42 -0.95
C GLU A 82 -1.07 -30.35 0.01
N GLU A 83 0.17 -30.52 0.50
CA GLU A 83 0.86 -29.49 1.27
C GLU A 83 1.06 -28.19 0.48
N GLU A 84 1.49 -28.28 -0.78
CA GLU A 84 1.65 -27.12 -1.65
C GLU A 84 0.32 -26.44 -1.98
N LYS A 85 -0.76 -27.20 -2.19
CA LYS A 85 -2.12 -26.64 -2.35
C LYS A 85 -2.56 -25.87 -1.11
N LEU A 86 -2.28 -26.39 0.09
CA LEU A 86 -2.60 -25.70 1.34
C LEU A 86 -1.80 -24.40 1.49
N LYS A 87 -0.51 -24.41 1.14
CA LYS A 87 0.32 -23.19 1.14
C LYS A 87 -0.22 -22.16 0.15
N LEU A 88 -0.59 -22.59 -1.05
CA LEU A 88 -1.14 -21.71 -2.08
C LEU A 88 -2.46 -21.05 -1.63
N ARG A 89 -3.37 -21.82 -1.03
CA ARG A 89 -4.62 -21.26 -0.47
C ARG A 89 -4.36 -20.20 0.61
N ARG A 90 -3.39 -20.43 1.50
CA ARG A 90 -3.01 -19.44 2.52
C ARG A 90 -2.46 -18.16 1.89
N LEU A 91 -1.57 -18.29 0.91
CA LEU A 91 -1.02 -17.14 0.20
C LEU A 91 -2.10 -16.35 -0.56
N GLU A 92 -3.07 -17.03 -1.15
CA GLU A 92 -4.21 -16.39 -1.81
C GLU A 92 -5.08 -15.62 -0.80
N GLU A 93 -5.33 -16.20 0.38
CA GLU A 93 -6.08 -15.54 1.45
C GLU A 93 -5.33 -14.33 2.02
N ASP A 94 -4.05 -14.47 2.33
CA ASP A 94 -3.19 -13.37 2.80
C ASP A 94 -3.13 -12.23 1.78
N LYS A 95 -2.99 -12.57 0.49
CA LYS A 95 -3.02 -11.59 -0.60
C LYS A 95 -4.35 -10.85 -0.64
N ARG A 96 -5.47 -11.56 -0.59
CA ARG A 96 -6.81 -10.95 -0.61
C ARG A 96 -7.00 -9.99 0.57
N LEU A 97 -6.62 -10.41 1.78
CA LEU A 97 -6.70 -9.56 2.98
C LEU A 97 -5.82 -8.31 2.83
N SER A 98 -4.61 -8.46 2.30
CA SER A 98 -3.72 -7.32 2.05
C SER A 98 -4.32 -6.35 1.02
N GLU A 99 -4.95 -6.85 -0.05
CA GLU A 99 -5.61 -6.02 -1.06
C GLU A 99 -6.80 -5.26 -0.46
N GLU A 100 -7.64 -5.93 0.35
CA GLU A 100 -8.76 -5.29 1.05
C GLU A 100 -8.28 -4.17 2.00
N MET A 101 -7.22 -4.42 2.78
CA MET A 101 -6.63 -3.43 3.68
C MET A 101 -6.08 -2.21 2.92
N LEU A 102 -5.34 -2.45 1.82
CA LEU A 102 -4.81 -1.37 1.00
C LEU A 102 -5.93 -0.54 0.36
N GLN A 103 -7.00 -1.20 -0.09
CA GLN A 103 -8.14 -0.51 -0.70
C GLN A 103 -8.92 0.33 0.32
N ALA A 104 -9.07 -0.15 1.55
CA ALA A 104 -9.62 0.62 2.65
C ALA A 104 -8.75 1.86 2.96
N GLU A 105 -7.43 1.69 3.03
CA GLU A 105 -6.49 2.79 3.30
C GLU A 105 -6.49 3.84 2.17
N ILE A 106 -6.51 3.41 0.91
CA ILE A 106 -6.64 4.32 -0.24
C ILE A 106 -7.94 5.12 -0.15
N SER A 107 -9.04 4.47 0.24
CA SER A 107 -10.35 5.14 0.35
C SER A 107 -10.36 6.17 1.48
N ARG A 108 -9.73 5.82 2.61
CA ARG A 108 -9.52 6.73 3.76
C ARG A 108 -8.71 7.96 3.36
N LEU A 109 -7.55 7.76 2.72
CA LEU A 109 -6.68 8.84 2.27
C LEU A 109 -7.35 9.74 1.23
N LYS A 110 -8.13 9.19 0.30
CA LYS A 110 -8.94 9.99 -0.64
C LYS A 110 -9.94 10.89 0.08
N GLY A 111 -10.61 10.37 1.12
CA GLY A 111 -11.50 11.16 1.96
C GLY A 111 -10.78 12.30 2.68
N GLU A 112 -9.59 12.05 3.23
CA GLU A 112 -8.78 13.08 3.88
C GLU A 112 -8.31 14.17 2.90
N ILE A 113 -7.95 13.79 1.67
CA ILE A 113 -7.57 14.75 0.62
C ILE A 113 -8.74 15.67 0.30
N LEU A 114 -9.93 15.12 0.05
CA LEU A 114 -11.13 15.92 -0.25
C LEU A 114 -11.46 16.90 0.88
N ALA A 115 -11.43 16.43 2.14
CA ALA A 115 -11.68 17.28 3.29
C ALA A 115 -10.64 18.42 3.42
N LYS A 116 -9.37 18.14 3.10
CA LYS A 116 -8.31 19.17 3.07
C LYS A 116 -8.50 20.16 1.92
N GLU A 117 -8.90 19.69 0.75
CA GLU A 117 -9.18 20.54 -0.42
C GLU A 117 -10.34 21.50 -0.14
N GLU A 118 -11.43 21.01 0.47
CA GLU A 118 -12.54 21.85 0.93
C GLU A 118 -12.06 22.91 1.93
N ARG A 119 -11.28 22.50 2.93
CA ARG A 119 -10.74 23.43 3.92
C ARG A 119 -9.81 24.48 3.32
N ILE A 120 -9.01 24.12 2.32
CA ILE A 120 -8.17 25.06 1.56
C ILE A 120 -9.05 26.06 0.82
N GLY A 121 -10.14 25.61 0.20
CA GLY A 121 -11.12 26.48 -0.46
C GLY A 121 -11.74 27.50 0.48
N GLU A 122 -12.20 27.07 1.66
CA GLU A 122 -12.74 27.95 2.70
C GLU A 122 -11.73 29.02 3.14
N LEU A 123 -10.50 28.60 3.46
CA LEU A 123 -9.44 29.51 3.87
C LEU A 123 -9.06 30.47 2.74
N GLY A 124 -9.07 30.02 1.48
CA GLY A 124 -8.86 30.89 0.32
C GLY A 124 -9.90 32.02 0.24
N GLY A 125 -11.17 31.69 0.48
CA GLY A 125 -12.26 32.68 0.55
C GLY A 125 -12.10 33.66 1.72
N GLU A 126 -11.71 33.18 2.90
CA GLU A 126 -11.45 34.02 4.06
C GLU A 126 -10.29 35.01 3.80
N VAL A 127 -9.21 34.53 3.19
CA VAL A 127 -8.07 35.36 2.79
C VAL A 127 -8.50 36.45 1.80
N GLU A 128 -9.32 36.13 0.80
CA GLU A 128 -9.82 37.13 -0.15
C GLU A 128 -10.70 38.17 0.53
N TYR A 129 -11.59 37.74 1.43
CA TYR A 129 -12.43 38.63 2.22
C TYR A 129 -11.59 39.59 3.07
N LEU A 130 -10.60 39.08 3.79
CA LEU A 130 -9.71 39.89 4.61
C LEU A 130 -8.89 40.87 3.78
N ARG A 131 -8.41 40.48 2.60
CA ARG A 131 -7.72 41.39 1.66
C ARG A 131 -8.60 42.57 1.25
N LYS A 132 -9.87 42.31 0.88
CA LYS A 132 -10.82 43.38 0.54
C LYS A 132 -11.08 44.31 1.73
N LYS A 133 -11.21 43.74 2.93
CA LYS A 133 -11.43 44.51 4.15
C LYS A 133 -10.24 45.41 4.50
N VAL A 134 -9.01 44.90 4.38
CA VAL A 134 -7.79 45.69 4.57
C VAL A 134 -7.73 46.84 3.56
N SER A 135 -7.97 46.57 2.28
CA SER A 135 -7.99 47.62 1.25
C SER A 135 -9.00 48.73 1.55
N SER A 136 -10.22 48.36 1.96
CA SER A 136 -11.26 49.33 2.36
C SER A 136 -10.83 50.17 3.56
N LEU A 137 -10.21 49.55 4.57
CA LEU A 137 -9.74 50.26 5.76
C LEU A 137 -8.57 51.20 5.42
N GLU A 138 -7.70 50.82 4.49
CA GLU A 138 -6.62 51.69 4.01
C GLU A 138 -7.15 52.92 3.27
N GLU A 139 -8.18 52.76 2.44
CA GLU A 139 -8.84 53.89 1.78
C GLU A 139 -9.50 54.84 2.78
N GLU A 140 -10.21 54.28 3.77
CA GLU A 140 -10.86 55.07 4.82
C GLU A 140 -9.84 55.80 5.69
N ARG A 141 -8.72 55.14 6.02
CA ARG A 141 -7.59 55.76 6.72
C ARG A 141 -7.05 56.97 5.95
N LYS A 142 -6.81 56.83 4.64
CA LYS A 142 -6.33 57.94 3.79
C LYS A 142 -7.32 59.11 3.76
N ARG A 143 -8.62 58.83 3.61
CA ARG A 143 -9.66 59.88 3.65
C ARG A 143 -9.68 60.63 4.98
N LEU A 144 -9.55 59.91 6.10
CA LEU A 144 -9.49 60.52 7.42
C LEU A 144 -8.21 61.36 7.60
N GLU A 145 -7.06 60.88 7.12
CA GLU A 145 -5.80 61.63 7.10
C GLU A 145 -5.93 62.94 6.28
N GLU A 146 -6.57 62.88 5.11
CA GLU A 146 -6.84 64.06 4.27
C GLU A 146 -7.79 65.06 4.94
N LEU A 147 -8.86 64.56 5.58
CA LEU A 147 -9.82 65.38 6.32
C LEU A 147 -9.14 66.07 7.51
N LEU A 148 -8.33 65.33 8.28
CA LEU A 148 -7.55 65.87 9.39
C LEU A 148 -6.60 66.97 8.91
N SER A 149 -5.82 66.73 7.85
CA SER A 149 -4.94 67.75 7.26
C SER A 149 -5.71 68.98 6.79
N SER A 150 -6.90 68.79 6.21
CA SER A 150 -7.75 69.91 5.75
C SER A 150 -8.30 70.73 6.91
N LEU A 151 -8.73 70.07 8.00
CA LEU A 151 -9.16 70.73 9.22
C LEU A 151 -8.00 71.47 9.89
N GLU A 152 -6.81 70.86 9.98
CA GLU A 152 -5.63 71.51 10.53
C GLU A 152 -5.31 72.81 9.79
N LYS A 153 -5.32 72.81 8.45
CA LYS A 153 -5.11 74.01 7.63
C LYS A 153 -6.19 75.08 7.86
N LEU A 154 -7.45 74.67 7.99
CA LEU A 154 -8.56 75.60 8.22
C LEU A 154 -8.44 76.27 9.59
N ILE A 155 -8.10 75.51 10.63
CA ILE A 155 -7.92 76.03 11.98
C ILE A 155 -6.65 76.90 12.06
N GLU A 156 -5.56 76.53 11.38
CA GLU A 156 -4.33 77.35 11.31
C GLU A 156 -4.59 78.73 10.68
N GLY A 157 -5.48 78.79 9.68
CA GLY A 157 -5.91 80.04 9.05
C GLY A 157 -6.85 80.92 9.89
N ASP A 158 -7.53 80.37 10.89
CA ASP A 158 -8.47 81.11 11.74
C ASP A 158 -7.73 81.98 12.76
N ILE A 159 -8.02 83.28 12.75
CA ILE A 159 -7.44 84.29 13.65
C ILE A 159 -7.56 83.94 15.14
N ASN A 160 -8.59 83.18 15.53
CA ASN A 160 -8.84 82.78 16.91
C ASN A 160 -7.92 81.65 17.38
N TYR A 161 -7.37 80.87 16.44
CA TYR A 161 -6.52 79.71 16.73
C TYR A 161 -5.08 79.91 16.24
N LYS A 162 -4.81 80.89 15.39
CA LYS A 162 -3.47 81.28 14.94
C LYS A 162 -2.45 81.50 16.07
N PRO A 163 -2.80 82.10 17.25
CA PRO A 163 -1.87 82.17 18.37
C PRO A 163 -1.42 80.80 18.86
N TYR A 164 -2.31 79.80 18.87
CA TYR A 164 -1.98 78.44 19.29
C TYR A 164 -0.90 77.82 18.39
N PHE A 165 -0.99 77.94 17.06
CA PHE A 165 0.00 77.37 16.13
C PHE A 165 1.34 78.11 16.19
N ILE A 166 1.33 79.44 16.34
CA ILE A 166 2.54 80.24 16.55
C ILE A 166 3.23 79.82 17.85
N LEU A 167 2.47 79.65 18.93
CA LEU A 167 3.01 79.20 20.21
C LEU A 167 3.43 77.73 20.20
N LYS A 168 2.78 76.86 19.42
CA LYS A 168 3.19 75.46 19.24
C LYS A 168 4.55 75.33 18.56
N SER A 169 4.90 76.26 17.67
CA SER A 169 6.18 76.25 16.94
C SER A 169 7.31 76.99 17.67
N ILE A 170 6.99 78.09 18.37
CA ILE A 170 7.98 78.97 19.02
C ILE A 170 8.06 78.73 20.56
N GLY A 171 7.06 78.05 21.14
CA GLY A 171 6.93 77.75 22.57
C GLY A 171 6.40 78.92 23.38
N ARG A 172 7.12 80.05 23.36
CA ARG A 172 6.75 81.29 24.05
C ARG A 172 7.10 82.51 23.21
N CYS A 173 6.26 83.54 23.23
CA CYS A 173 6.53 84.79 22.53
C CYS A 173 5.82 85.97 23.21
N LYS A 174 6.23 87.20 22.88
CA LYS A 174 5.56 88.40 23.38
C LYS A 174 4.26 88.63 22.61
N VAL A 175 3.27 89.22 23.29
CA VAL A 175 2.01 89.70 22.66
C VAL A 175 2.32 90.62 21.48
N THR A 176 3.42 91.39 21.57
CA THR A 176 3.87 92.29 20.50
C THR A 176 4.31 91.57 19.23
N ASP A 177 4.89 90.39 19.37
CA ASP A 177 5.36 89.59 18.25
C ASP A 177 4.18 88.82 17.64
N LEU A 178 3.25 88.37 18.48
CA LEU A 178 2.00 87.73 18.04
C LEU A 178 1.16 88.61 17.12
N TYR A 179 0.90 89.87 17.45
CA TYR A 179 0.07 90.70 16.58
C TYR A 179 0.75 91.03 15.24
N LYS A 180 2.08 91.15 15.22
CA LYS A 180 2.88 91.34 13.99
C LYS A 180 2.83 90.10 13.11
N THR A 181 3.02 88.92 13.68
CA THR A 181 2.98 87.64 12.95
C THR A 181 1.55 87.27 12.51
N MET A 182 0.54 87.64 13.29
CA MET A 182 -0.85 87.40 12.93
C MET A 182 -1.38 88.41 11.90
N GLY A 183 -0.79 89.61 11.81
CA GLY A 183 -1.17 90.67 10.88
C GLY A 183 -2.42 91.45 11.31
N VAL A 184 -2.68 91.53 12.62
CA VAL A 184 -3.94 92.08 13.18
C VAL A 184 -3.64 93.08 14.30
N SER A 185 -4.65 93.82 14.75
CA SER A 185 -4.45 94.81 15.81
C SER A 185 -4.15 94.17 17.17
N GLU A 186 -3.37 94.86 18.00
CA GLU A 186 -3.02 94.39 19.35
C GLU A 186 -4.27 94.13 20.21
N GLY A 187 -5.31 94.96 20.08
CA GLY A 187 -6.59 94.75 20.78
C GLY A 187 -7.30 93.47 20.38
N GLN A 188 -7.26 93.10 19.10
CA GLN A 188 -7.82 91.83 18.61
C GLN A 188 -7.04 90.62 19.15
N VAL A 189 -5.72 90.69 19.20
CA VAL A 189 -4.89 89.62 19.77
C VAL A 189 -5.15 89.46 21.26
N LYS A 190 -5.22 90.56 22.03
CA LYS A 190 -5.54 90.51 23.46
C LYS A 190 -6.91 89.89 23.73
N LEU A 191 -7.92 90.17 22.91
CA LEU A 191 -9.25 89.58 23.04
C LEU A 191 -9.24 88.07 22.78
N VAL A 192 -8.52 87.63 21.74
CA VAL A 192 -8.36 86.20 21.41
C VAL A 192 -7.60 85.49 22.54
N LEU A 193 -6.47 86.04 22.99
CA LEU A 193 -5.67 85.48 24.07
C LEU A 193 -6.45 85.40 25.39
N ALA A 194 -7.22 86.42 25.74
CA ALA A 194 -8.08 86.41 26.94
C ALA A 194 -9.20 85.35 26.84
N ARG A 195 -9.67 85.02 25.63
CA ARG A 195 -10.58 83.89 25.42
C ARG A 195 -9.85 82.55 25.55
N MET A 196 -8.68 82.41 24.94
CA MET A 196 -7.86 81.20 25.02
C MET A 196 -7.37 80.90 26.43
N GLU A 197 -7.03 81.92 27.21
CA GLU A 197 -6.64 81.80 28.62
C GLU A 197 -7.82 81.34 29.49
N ARG A 198 -9.04 81.85 29.24
CA ARG A 198 -10.27 81.36 29.90
C ARG A 198 -10.59 79.92 29.56
N MET A 199 -10.28 79.49 28.34
CA MET A 199 -10.37 78.09 27.92
C MET A 199 -9.18 77.25 28.43
N GLY A 200 -8.25 77.88 29.15
CA GLY A 200 -7.05 77.29 29.69
C GLY A 200 -5.93 77.05 28.68
N ILE A 201 -6.11 77.28 27.38
CA ILE A 201 -5.19 76.87 26.29
C ILE A 201 -3.81 77.56 26.39
N VAL A 202 -3.78 78.80 26.85
CA VAL A 202 -2.56 79.62 27.00
C VAL A 202 -2.47 80.21 28.39
N ARG A 203 -1.26 80.56 28.83
CA ARG A 203 -1.00 81.35 30.05
C ARG A 203 -0.41 82.70 29.68
N LEU A 204 -0.99 83.78 30.21
CA LEU A 204 -0.46 85.13 30.07
C LEU A 204 0.33 85.54 31.32
N ASN A 205 1.60 85.86 31.14
CA ASN A 205 2.48 86.38 32.18
C ASN A 205 2.93 87.79 31.78
N GLY A 206 2.10 88.80 32.06
CA GLY A 206 2.32 90.15 31.57
C GLY A 206 2.19 90.20 30.04
N ASP A 207 3.27 90.60 29.36
CA ASP A 207 3.34 90.66 27.89
C ASP A 207 3.85 89.36 27.24
N GLU A 208 4.15 88.32 28.02
CA GLU A 208 4.53 87.01 27.47
C GLU A 208 3.37 86.03 27.46
N VAL A 209 3.28 85.28 26.36
CA VAL A 209 2.29 84.23 26.14
C VAL A 209 3.00 82.90 25.92
N ARG A 210 2.48 81.84 26.52
CA ARG A 210 2.91 80.44 26.28
C ARG A 210 1.72 79.50 26.27
N LEU A 211 1.89 78.32 25.66
CA LEU A 211 0.90 77.24 25.78
C LEU A 211 0.81 76.76 27.23
N ASN A 212 -0.39 76.36 27.64
CA ASN A 212 -0.59 75.71 28.92
C ASN A 212 -0.27 74.21 28.77
N GLU A 213 0.91 73.82 29.25
CA GLU A 213 1.43 72.45 29.17
C GLU A 213 0.53 71.43 29.91
N ASP A 214 -0.25 71.88 30.88
CA ASP A 214 -1.13 71.02 31.69
C ASP A 214 -2.35 70.48 30.91
N LEU A 215 -2.73 71.10 29.79
CA LEU A 215 -3.87 70.67 28.95
C LEU A 215 -3.49 69.69 27.83
N PHE A 216 -2.24 69.71 27.39
CA PHE A 216 -1.80 68.92 26.22
C PHE A 216 -1.09 67.62 26.58
N GLY A 217 -1.06 67.27 27.88
CA GLY A 217 -0.48 66.02 28.36
C GLY A 217 1.02 65.98 28.11
N GLY A 218 1.82 66.30 29.13
CA GLY A 218 3.26 66.15 29.07
C GLY A 218 3.67 64.77 28.54
N LYS A 219 4.32 64.77 27.38
CA LYS A 219 5.40 63.84 27.06
C LYS A 219 6.58 64.67 26.59
N SER A 220 7.37 65.11 27.57
CA SER A 220 8.76 65.55 27.37
C SER A 220 9.63 64.47 28.00
N GLY A 221 10.42 63.77 27.18
CA GLY A 221 11.41 62.77 27.61
C GLY A 221 10.99 61.34 27.31
#